data_AF-A0A847HVZ6-F1
#
_entry.id   AF-A0A847HVZ6-F1
#
_cell.length_a   1.000
_cell.length_b   1.000
_cell.length_c   1.000
_cell.angle_alpha   90.00
_cell.angle_beta   90.00
_cell.angle_gamma   90.00
#
_symmetry.space_group_name_H-M   'P 1'
#
loop_
_entity.id
_entity.type
_entity.pdbx_description
1 polymer ?
#
loop_
_entity_poly.entity_id
_entity_poly.type
_entity_poly.pdbx_seq_one_letter_code
_entity_poly.pdbx_strand_id
1 'polypeptide(L)' 'MNAPRHIVSAAAVVLDDAHQVLLIRGPRRGWEMPGGQVEEGESLAAAAV' A
#
# COMPACT_ATOMS: atom_id res chain seq x y z
N MET A 1 15.66 17.40 -10.17
CA MET A 1 14.32 17.71 -9.63
C MET A 1 14.30 17.34 -8.16
N ASN A 2 13.77 18.17 -7.27
CA ASN A 2 13.62 17.79 -5.86
C ASN A 2 12.52 16.73 -5.74
N ALA A 3 12.75 15.73 -4.90
CA ALA A 3 11.71 14.77 -4.54
C ALA A 3 10.51 15.51 -3.91
N PRO A 4 9.27 15.09 -4.19
CA PRO A 4 8.09 15.74 -3.65
C PRO A 4 8.08 15.66 -2.12
N ARG A 5 7.62 16.73 -1.46
CA ARG A 5 7.51 16.78 0.02
C ARG A 5 6.44 15.84 0.56
N HIS A 6 5.43 15.54 -0.25
CA HIS A 6 4.32 14.65 0.10
C HIS A 6 4.08 13.70 -1.07
N ILE A 7 3.71 12.46 -0.74
CA ILE A 7 3.29 11.45 -1.70
C ILE A 7 1.88 10.98 -1.33
N VAL A 8 1.12 10.55 -2.33
CA VAL A 8 -0.14 9.83 -2.12
C VAL A 8 0.15 8.35 -2.17
N SER A 9 -0.41 7.58 -1.25
CA SER A 9 -0.28 6.12 -1.20
C SER A 9 -1.64 5.50 -0.94
N ALA A 10 -1.89 4.34 -1.54
CA ALA A 10 -3.08 3.53 -1.31
C ALA A 10 -2.67 2.16 -0.76
N ALA A 11 -3.46 1.62 0.15
CA ALA A 11 -3.24 0.32 0.78
C ALA A 11 -4.57 -0.43 0.94
N ALA A 12 -4.51 -1.76 0.90
CA ALA A 12 -5.65 -2.63 1.06
C ALA A 12 -5.61 -3.38 2.39
N VAL A 13 -6.75 -3.46 3.08
CA VAL A 13 -6.95 -4.39 4.20
C VAL A 13 -7.68 -5.61 3.64
N VAL A 14 -6.96 -6.72 3.52
CA VAL A 14 -7.52 -7.98 3.04
C VAL A 14 -7.74 -8.89 4.24
N LEU A 15 -8.96 -9.40 4.37
CA LEU A 15 -9.37 -10.34 5.40
C LEU A 15 -9.60 -11.71 4.79
N ASP A 16 -9.23 -12.76 5.51
CA ASP A 16 -9.71 -14.11 5.24
C ASP A 16 -11.00 -14.44 6.00
N ASP A 17 -11.55 -15.64 5.79
CA ASP A 17 -12.78 -16.10 6.45
C ASP A 17 -12.64 -16.26 7.98
N ALA A 18 -11.40 -16.31 8.48
CA ALA A 18 -11.08 -16.37 9.91
C ALA A 18 -10.84 -14.98 10.52
N HIS A 19 -11.10 -13.89 9.79
CA HIS A 19 -10.84 -12.51 10.17
C HIS A 19 -9.36 -12.19 10.44
N GLN A 20 -8.44 -12.92 9.79
CA GLN A 20 -7.02 -12.60 9.83
C GLN A 20 -6.69 -11.56 8.76
N VAL A 21 -5.72 -10.69 9.03
CA VAL A 21 -5.30 -9.64 8.10
C VAL A 21 -4.10 -10.12 7.28
N LEU A 22 -4.17 -9.98 5.95
CA LEU A 22 -3.01 -10.16 5.08
C LEU A 22 -1.97 -9.08 5.34
N LEU A 23 -0.75 -9.49 5.67
CA LEU A 23 0.39 -8.60 5.85
C LEU A 23 1.54 -9.04 4.94
N ILE A 24 2.27 -8.08 4.39
CA ILE A 24 3.52 -8.29 3.67
C ILE A 24 4.70 -8.05 4.63
N ARG A 25 5.79 -8.79 4.47
CA ARG A 25 7.01 -8.58 5.26
C ARG A 25 8.00 -7.72 4.48
N GLY A 26 8.00 -6.42 4.74
CA GLY A 26 8.95 -5.47 4.20
C GLY A 26 10.36 -5.66 4.77
N PRO A 27 11.41 -5.41 3.98
CA PRO A 27 12.80 -5.62 4.40
C PRO A 27 13.28 -4.64 5.49
N ARG A 28 12.55 -3.53 5.71
CA ARG A 28 12.94 -2.47 6.65
C ARG A 28 12.01 -2.33 7.85
N ARG A 29 10.69 -2.39 7.64
CA ARG A 29 9.70 -2.08 8.69
C ARG A 29 8.99 -3.32 9.25
N GLY A 30 9.28 -4.52 8.72
CA GLY A 30 8.63 -5.75 9.18
C GLY A 30 7.27 -5.95 8.52
N TRP A 31 6.24 -6.27 9.30
CA TRP A 31 4.91 -6.58 8.78
C TRP A 31 4.09 -5.32 8.51
N GLU A 32 3.52 -5.22 7.31
CA GLU A 32 2.80 -4.04 6.81
C GLU A 32 1.58 -4.44 5.98
N MET A 33 0.60 -3.53 5.85
CA MET A 33 -0.49 -3.71 4.89
C MET A 33 0.05 -3.65 3.45
N PRO A 34 -0.49 -4.44 2.52
CA PRO A 34 -0.15 -4.33 1.10
C PRO A 34 -0.57 -2.95 0.56
N GLY A 35 0.31 -2.31 -0.20
CA GLY A 35 0.05 -0.99 -0.78
C GLY A 35 1.29 -0.34 -1.39
N GLY A 36 1.08 0.78 -2.06
CA GLY A 36 2.09 1.48 -2.85
C GLY A 36 1.84 2.97 -2.99
N GLN A 37 2.80 3.68 -3.56
CA GLN A 37 2.62 5.07 -3.99
C GLN A 37 1.67 5.09 -5.21
N VAL A 38 0.78 6.08 -5.26
CA VAL A 38 -0.11 6.29 -6.41
C VAL A 38 0.65 7.05 -7.49
N GLU A 39 0.65 6.55 -8.71
CA GLU A 39 1.28 7.20 -9.86
C GLU A 39 0.34 8.22 -10.52
N GLU A 40 0.91 9.13 -11.31
CA GLU A 40 0.11 10.16 -12.00
C GLU A 40 -0.86 9.53 -13.01
N GLY A 41 -2.15 9.87 -12.88
CA GLY A 41 -3.21 9.29 -13.71
C GLY A 41 -3.72 7.93 -13.24
N GLU A 42 -3.13 7.36 -12.18
CA GLU A 42 -3.59 6.12 -11.57
C GLU A 42 -4.75 6.37 -10.60
N SER A 43 -5.71 5.44 -10.54
CA SER A 43 -6.77 5.47 -9.53
C SER A 43 -6.28 4.87 -8.20
N LEU A 44 -6.85 5.31 -7.08
CA LEU A 44 -6.52 4.77 -5.75
C LEU A 44 -6.71 3.24 -5.67
N ALA A 45 -7.75 2.71 -6.34
CA ALA A 45 -8.03 1.29 -6.36
C ALA A 45 -6.97 0.50 -7.16
N ALA A 46 -6.52 1.05 -8.29
CA ALA A 46 -5.44 0.45 -9.08
C ALA A 46 -4.11 0.45 -8.31
N ALA A 47 -3.78 1.54 -7.61
CA ALA A 47 -2.55 1.62 -6.82
C ALA A 47 -2.51 0.68 -5.60
N ALA A 48 -3.68 0.23 -5.13
CA ALA A 48 -3.80 -0.67 -3.99
C ALA A 48 -3.77 -2.16 -4.35
N VAL A 49 -3.85 -2.52 -5.65
CA VAL A 49 -4.05 -3.89 -6.16
C VAL A 49 -2.93 -4.33 -7.09
#